data_AF-A0A6S6NWW3-F1
#
_entry.id   AF-A0A6S6NWW3-F1
#
_cell.length_a   1.000
_cell.length_b   1.000
_cell.length_c   1.000
_cell.angle_alpha   90.00
_cell.angle_beta   90.00
_cell.angle_gamma   90.00
#
_symmetry.space_group_name_H-M   'P 1'
#
loop_
_entity.id
_entity.type
_entity.pdbx_description
1 polymer ?
#
loop_
_entity_poly.entity_id
_entity_poly.type
_entity_poly.pdbx_seq_one_letter_code
_entity_poly.pdbx_strand_id
1 'polypeptide(L)'
;MNLLDVVKLLRSRWITICVTIVVSTFGAVVVTLLTTPLYQASTRLFVSTSAGSSVSEIYQGNRFSQERVISYAELLMGDALAQRTIDKLQLDMRPDELRENVTASAKRDTVLINVKVLDESPVRARDVANTLSDEFVLLVRELETPENGVSPDARVVVEQRASIPNHPVVPEPARNIAIGLAAGVLLGIALAVLRDRLDNTVKDRDALEELTGTGLVGTIPLDKERRKEPAISFRSDDSTIAESFRKLRTNLQFLSVDNPPRVIIITSSVPSEGKSTSAINIALALAEAEHNVLLVDGDMRRPTLHKYLNLVGSVGFSTVLSGGTTLADALQKSRFPGLHVLTSGPIPPNPSELLASLATKKLLSEMRAQFDYVIIDSTPLLAVTDAAILAASGDGVLIIARFGQTKREQLSHAVGSLKDVGAAVLGAVFTMIPARGPDSYSYNYSYYGQSESKSDKSRRG
;
A
#
# COMPACT_ATOMS: atom_id res chain seq x y z
N MET A 1 -5.28 -3.89 -16.85
CA MET A 1 -4.00 -3.82 -16.12
C MET A 1 -2.97 -4.50 -16.99
N ASN A 2 -2.07 -3.73 -17.57
CA ASN A 2 -0.92 -4.27 -18.28
C ASN A 2 0.07 -4.87 -17.27
N LEU A 3 0.94 -5.77 -17.72
CA LEU A 3 2.05 -6.33 -16.90
C LEU A 3 2.91 -5.22 -16.27
N LEU A 4 3.05 -4.08 -16.95
CA LEU A 4 3.76 -2.91 -16.46
C LEU A 4 3.09 -2.26 -15.24
N ASP A 5 1.75 -2.24 -15.19
CA ASP A 5 1.00 -1.68 -14.06
C ASP A 5 1.22 -2.52 -12.80
N VAL A 6 1.23 -3.85 -12.95
CA VAL A 6 1.47 -4.80 -11.87
C VAL A 6 2.87 -4.63 -11.30
N VAL A 7 3.88 -4.44 -12.15
CA VAL A 7 5.28 -4.20 -11.71
C VAL A 7 5.43 -2.84 -11.00
N LYS A 8 4.78 -1.79 -11.51
CA LYS A 8 4.79 -0.45 -10.86
C LYS A 8 4.15 -0.54 -9.47
N LEU A 9 3.05 -1.26 -9.34
CA LEU A 9 2.31 -1.46 -8.10
C LEU A 9 3.09 -2.29 -7.07
N LEU A 10 3.69 -3.39 -7.52
CA LEU A 10 4.59 -4.21 -6.69
C LEU A 10 5.73 -3.39 -6.13
N ARG A 11 6.31 -2.47 -6.90
CA ARG A 11 7.40 -1.60 -6.44
C ARG A 11 6.95 -0.46 -5.52
N SER A 12 5.80 0.16 -5.75
CA SER A 12 5.34 1.30 -4.94
C SER A 12 4.74 0.87 -3.60
N ARG A 13 4.20 -0.36 -3.50
CA ARG A 13 3.49 -0.88 -2.31
C ARG A 13 4.09 -2.17 -1.73
N TRP A 14 5.35 -2.49 -2.03
CA TRP A 14 6.01 -3.72 -1.55
C TRP A 14 5.95 -3.90 -0.02
N ILE A 15 6.02 -2.80 0.74
CA ILE A 15 5.92 -2.83 2.21
C ILE A 15 4.57 -3.41 2.66
N THR A 16 3.47 -3.04 2.00
CA THR A 16 2.14 -3.58 2.33
C THR A 16 2.11 -5.09 2.13
N ILE A 17 2.67 -5.57 1.02
CA ILE A 17 2.75 -7.00 0.71
C ILE A 17 3.61 -7.73 1.76
N CYS A 18 4.80 -7.21 2.07
CA CYS A 18 5.69 -7.80 3.08
C CYS A 18 5.05 -7.85 4.47
N VAL A 19 4.38 -6.79 4.91
CA VAL A 19 3.69 -6.75 6.19
C VAL A 19 2.57 -7.79 6.22
N THR A 20 1.76 -7.89 5.17
CA THR A 20 0.68 -8.89 5.11
C THR A 20 1.22 -10.33 5.12
N ILE A 21 2.32 -10.61 4.41
CA ILE A 21 2.99 -11.92 4.45
C ILE A 21 3.46 -12.25 5.86
N VAL A 22 4.14 -11.31 6.52
CA VAL A 22 4.65 -11.50 7.89
C VAL A 22 3.51 -11.77 8.87
N VAL A 23 2.43 -10.97 8.82
CA VAL A 23 1.27 -11.13 9.70
C VAL A 23 0.56 -12.46 9.46
N SER A 24 0.32 -12.84 8.20
CA SER A 24 -0.33 -14.10 7.84
C SER A 24 0.50 -15.33 8.24
N THR A 25 1.82 -15.27 8.02
CA THR A 25 2.75 -16.36 8.39
C THR A 25 2.87 -16.47 9.90
N PHE A 26 2.97 -15.35 10.61
CA PHE A 26 2.97 -15.32 12.07
C PHE A 26 1.67 -15.92 12.63
N GLY A 27 0.51 -15.54 12.09
CA GLY A 27 -0.78 -16.13 12.45
C GLY A 27 -0.79 -17.65 12.25
N ALA A 28 -0.28 -18.15 11.12
CA ALA A 28 -0.19 -19.59 10.85
C ALA A 28 0.75 -20.32 11.84
N VAL A 29 1.87 -19.71 12.21
CA VAL A 29 2.78 -20.24 13.24
C VAL A 29 2.11 -20.27 14.60
N VAL A 30 1.42 -19.20 15.01
CA VAL A 30 0.70 -19.15 16.28
C VAL A 30 -0.39 -20.23 16.34
N VAL A 31 -1.21 -20.37 15.29
CA VAL A 31 -2.22 -21.44 15.22
C VAL A 31 -1.56 -22.82 15.30
N THR A 32 -0.42 -23.02 14.64
CA THR A 32 0.33 -24.27 14.70
C THR A 32 0.86 -24.56 16.10
N LEU A 33 1.38 -23.56 16.81
CA LEU A 33 1.89 -23.74 18.18
C LEU A 33 0.77 -23.94 19.21
N LEU A 34 -0.43 -23.44 18.95
CA LEU A 34 -1.61 -23.60 19.83
C LEU A 34 -2.41 -24.88 19.56
N THR A 35 -2.18 -25.55 18.42
CA THR A 35 -2.88 -26.80 18.08
C THR A 35 -2.31 -27.94 18.94
N THR A 36 -3.18 -28.73 19.55
CA THR A 36 -2.76 -29.90 20.35
C THR A 36 -2.06 -30.93 19.46
N PRO A 37 -0.89 -31.46 19.88
CA PRO A 37 -0.17 -32.44 19.09
C PRO A 37 -0.86 -33.80 19.13
N LEU A 38 -1.21 -34.36 17.97
CA LEU A 38 -1.76 -35.72 17.85
C LEU A 38 -0.72 -36.67 17.28
N TYR A 39 -0.59 -37.82 17.91
CA TYR A 39 0.33 -38.88 17.56
C TYR A 39 -0.41 -40.04 16.92
N GLN A 40 0.13 -40.59 15.82
CA GLN A 40 -0.49 -41.71 15.12
C GLN A 40 0.27 -43.01 15.42
N ALA A 41 -0.42 -43.97 16.03
CA ALA A 41 0.03 -45.35 16.12
C ALA A 41 -0.64 -46.18 15.01
N SER A 42 0.01 -47.25 14.54
CA SER A 42 -0.55 -48.10 13.48
C SER A 42 -0.28 -49.57 13.71
N THR A 43 -1.32 -50.40 13.57
CA THR A 43 -1.23 -51.87 13.57
C THR A 43 -1.62 -52.41 12.20
N ARG A 44 -1.11 -53.60 11.88
CA ARG A 44 -1.45 -54.32 10.65
C ARG A 44 -1.96 -55.71 11.00
N LEU A 45 -3.16 -56.03 10.52
CA LEU A 45 -3.84 -57.30 10.73
C LEU A 45 -3.84 -58.10 9.43
N PHE A 46 -3.64 -59.41 9.55
CA PHE A 46 -3.72 -60.36 8.44
C PHE A 46 -4.94 -61.26 8.63
N VAL A 47 -5.76 -61.35 7.57
CA VAL A 47 -6.96 -62.18 7.54
C VAL A 47 -6.68 -63.44 6.73
N SER A 48 -7.01 -64.60 7.29
CA SER A 48 -6.87 -65.90 6.63
C SER A 48 -8.11 -66.74 6.87
N THR A 49 -8.43 -67.61 5.91
CA THR A 49 -9.56 -68.55 6.00
C THR A 49 -9.05 -69.97 6.15
N SER A 50 -9.86 -70.84 6.74
CA SER A 50 -9.56 -72.28 6.82
C SER A 50 -9.59 -72.87 5.40
N ALA A 51 -8.42 -73.20 4.86
CA ALA A 51 -8.31 -73.70 3.50
C ALA A 51 -8.69 -75.19 3.42
N GLY A 52 -9.53 -75.53 2.44
CA GLY A 52 -9.74 -76.90 1.97
C GLY A 52 -8.53 -77.44 1.22
N SER A 53 -8.53 -78.74 0.89
CA SER A 53 -7.38 -79.42 0.29
C SER A 53 -7.30 -79.30 -1.24
N SER A 54 -8.31 -78.70 -1.90
CA SER A 54 -8.34 -78.52 -3.36
C SER A 54 -7.97 -77.11 -3.82
N VAL A 55 -7.40 -77.00 -5.03
CA VAL A 55 -7.01 -75.72 -5.64
C VAL A 55 -8.22 -74.78 -5.81
N SER A 56 -9.40 -75.31 -6.15
CA SER A 56 -10.63 -74.53 -6.25
C SER A 56 -11.08 -73.92 -4.92
N GLU A 57 -10.95 -74.67 -3.82
CA GLU A 57 -11.29 -74.19 -2.47
C GLU A 57 -10.32 -73.10 -2.00
N ILE A 58 -9.03 -73.19 -2.36
CA ILE A 58 -8.03 -72.16 -2.03
C ILE A 58 -8.31 -70.84 -2.77
N TYR A 59 -8.64 -70.91 -4.08
CA TYR A 59 -8.99 -69.70 -4.85
C TYR A 59 -10.29 -69.05 -4.33
N GLN A 60 -11.30 -69.85 -4.00
CA GLN A 60 -12.54 -69.34 -3.40
C GLN A 60 -12.31 -68.77 -2.00
N GLY A 61 -11.48 -69.42 -1.18
CA GLY A 61 -11.11 -68.97 0.16
C GLY A 61 -10.32 -67.66 0.19
N ASN A 62 -9.49 -67.40 -0.83
CA ASN A 62 -8.78 -66.13 -0.96
C ASN A 62 -9.74 -64.97 -1.32
N ARG A 63 -10.68 -65.20 -2.25
CA ARG A 63 -11.70 -64.18 -2.59
C ARG A 63 -12.63 -63.91 -1.40
N PHE A 64 -13.02 -64.95 -0.68
CA PHE A 64 -13.81 -64.84 0.54
C PHE A 64 -13.07 -64.02 1.62
N SER A 65 -11.77 -64.26 1.83
CA SER A 65 -10.93 -63.44 2.72
C SER A 65 -10.91 -61.96 2.31
N GLN A 66 -10.78 -61.67 1.02
CA GLN A 66 -10.76 -60.30 0.50
C GLN A 66 -12.10 -59.57 0.69
N GLU A 67 -13.23 -60.25 0.51
CA GLU A 67 -14.56 -59.69 0.77
C GLU A 67 -14.78 -59.43 2.27
N ARG A 68 -14.23 -60.29 3.14
CA ARG A 68 -14.33 -60.13 4.59
C ARG A 68 -13.49 -58.99 5.15
N VAL A 69 -12.33 -58.75 4.58
CA VAL A 69 -11.41 -57.68 4.96
C VAL A 69 -12.07 -56.30 4.94
N ILE A 70 -12.99 -56.04 3.99
CA ILE A 70 -13.75 -54.78 3.93
C ILE A 70 -14.73 -54.67 5.12
N SER A 71 -15.53 -55.70 5.36
CA SER A 71 -16.48 -55.71 6.49
C SER A 71 -15.79 -55.68 7.84
N TYR A 72 -14.63 -56.33 7.95
CA TYR A 72 -13.80 -56.30 9.15
C TYR A 72 -13.22 -54.92 9.43
N ALA A 73 -12.84 -54.16 8.39
CA ALA A 73 -12.44 -52.77 8.55
C ALA A 73 -13.59 -51.90 9.10
N GLU A 74 -14.84 -52.14 8.69
CA GLU A 74 -16.01 -51.46 9.25
C GLU A 74 -16.27 -51.86 10.71
N LEU A 75 -16.16 -53.15 11.05
CA LEU A 75 -16.32 -53.65 12.42
C LEU A 75 -15.26 -53.09 13.38
N LEU A 76 -14.03 -52.86 12.91
CA LEU A 76 -12.96 -52.21 13.66
C LEU A 76 -13.30 -50.78 14.08
N MET A 77 -14.24 -50.13 13.38
CA MET A 77 -14.72 -48.78 13.67
C MET A 77 -16.08 -48.79 14.39
N GLY A 78 -16.54 -49.95 14.87
CA GLY A 78 -17.83 -50.13 15.53
C GLY A 78 -17.81 -49.86 17.05
N ASP A 79 -18.98 -49.54 17.61
CA ASP A 79 -19.16 -49.17 19.02
C ASP A 79 -18.77 -50.28 20.00
N ALA A 80 -19.12 -51.53 19.68
CA ALA A 80 -18.86 -52.66 20.56
C ALA A 80 -17.36 -52.85 20.83
N LEU A 81 -16.53 -52.64 19.81
CA LEU A 81 -15.09 -52.78 19.93
C LEU A 81 -14.46 -51.56 20.62
N ALA A 82 -14.95 -50.36 20.33
CA ALA A 82 -14.53 -49.14 21.01
C ALA A 82 -14.79 -49.25 22.52
N GLN A 83 -15.99 -49.68 22.93
CA GLN A 83 -16.34 -49.89 24.34
C GLN A 83 -15.45 -50.94 25.00
N ARG A 84 -15.25 -52.12 24.37
CA ARG A 84 -14.36 -53.17 24.91
C ARG A 84 -12.94 -52.66 25.14
N THR A 85 -12.43 -51.83 24.23
CA THR A 85 -11.10 -51.23 24.33
C THR A 85 -11.02 -50.21 25.47
N ILE A 86 -12.03 -49.36 25.61
CA ILE A 86 -12.15 -48.38 26.70
C ILE A 86 -12.20 -49.08 28.05
N ASP A 87 -13.03 -50.12 28.20
CA ASP A 87 -13.19 -50.86 29.45
C ASP A 87 -11.89 -51.56 29.86
N LYS A 88 -11.16 -52.13 28.89
CA LYS A 88 -9.90 -52.85 29.15
C LYS A 88 -8.74 -51.93 29.51
N LEU A 89 -8.68 -50.75 28.91
CA LEU A 89 -7.65 -49.75 29.20
C LEU A 89 -8.06 -48.75 30.29
N GLN A 90 -9.30 -48.84 30.78
CA GLN A 90 -9.88 -47.92 31.77
C GLN A 90 -9.74 -46.46 31.34
N LEU A 91 -10.12 -46.16 30.08
CA LEU A 91 -10.01 -44.82 29.52
C LEU A 91 -11.19 -43.94 29.95
N ASP A 92 -10.88 -42.71 30.37
CA ASP A 92 -11.88 -41.68 30.68
C ASP A 92 -12.40 -41.00 29.40
N MET A 93 -13.01 -41.76 28.49
CA MET A 93 -13.57 -41.23 27.24
C MET A 93 -14.78 -42.03 26.75
N ARG A 94 -15.57 -41.45 25.85
CA ARG A 94 -16.73 -42.13 25.26
C ARG A 94 -16.35 -42.96 24.02
N PRO A 95 -17.09 -44.03 23.68
CA PRO A 95 -16.86 -44.80 22.46
C PRO A 95 -16.83 -43.95 21.19
N ASP A 96 -17.70 -42.96 21.07
CA ASP A 96 -17.75 -42.04 19.92
C ASP A 96 -16.43 -41.27 19.76
N GLU A 97 -15.86 -40.77 20.86
CA GLU A 97 -14.60 -40.01 20.87
C GLU A 97 -13.40 -40.88 20.48
N LEU A 98 -13.43 -42.17 20.84
CA LEU A 98 -12.41 -43.12 20.40
C LEU A 98 -12.56 -43.43 18.90
N ARG A 99 -13.80 -43.64 18.42
CA ARG A 99 -14.09 -43.95 17.01
C ARG A 99 -13.66 -42.84 16.06
N GLU A 100 -13.87 -41.57 16.42
CA GLU A 100 -13.41 -40.43 15.62
C GLU A 100 -11.89 -40.43 15.38
N ASN A 101 -11.14 -41.01 16.31
CA ASN A 101 -9.69 -41.09 16.28
C ASN A 101 -9.15 -42.42 15.74
N VAL A 102 -10.02 -43.37 15.38
CA VAL A 102 -9.65 -44.67 14.81
C VAL A 102 -10.01 -44.71 13.33
N THR A 103 -9.05 -45.07 12.48
CA THR A 103 -9.29 -45.31 11.06
C THR A 103 -8.78 -46.69 10.68
N ALA A 104 -9.68 -47.55 10.19
CA ALA A 104 -9.32 -48.84 9.62
C ALA A 104 -9.45 -48.77 8.10
N SER A 105 -8.44 -49.27 7.38
CA SER A 105 -8.44 -49.28 5.92
C SER A 105 -7.90 -50.60 5.38
N ALA A 106 -8.60 -51.13 4.38
CA ALA A 106 -8.19 -52.30 3.61
C ALA A 106 -7.66 -51.87 2.24
N LYS A 107 -6.49 -52.35 1.85
CA LYS A 107 -6.00 -52.14 0.47
C LYS A 107 -6.69 -53.15 -0.45
N ARG A 108 -7.17 -52.69 -1.61
CA ARG A 108 -7.78 -53.56 -2.64
C ARG A 108 -6.85 -54.70 -2.99
N ASP A 109 -7.44 -55.88 -3.20
CA ASP A 109 -6.76 -57.14 -3.53
C ASP A 109 -5.76 -57.62 -2.48
N THR A 110 -5.88 -57.15 -1.22
CA THR A 110 -5.06 -57.62 -0.09
C THR A 110 -5.92 -58.18 1.02
N VAL A 111 -5.33 -59.06 1.82
CA VAL A 111 -5.91 -59.57 3.07
C VAL A 111 -5.38 -58.84 4.31
N LEU A 112 -4.94 -57.60 4.11
CA LEU A 112 -4.32 -56.77 5.13
C LEU A 112 -5.24 -55.63 5.51
N ILE A 113 -5.44 -55.45 6.82
CA ILE A 113 -6.16 -54.32 7.39
C ILE A 113 -5.15 -53.46 8.15
N ASN A 114 -5.04 -52.19 7.76
CA ASN A 114 -4.25 -51.21 8.50
C ASN A 114 -5.17 -50.44 9.42
N VAL A 115 -4.85 -50.44 10.71
CA VAL A 115 -5.58 -49.66 11.70
C VAL A 115 -4.67 -48.55 12.18
N LYS A 116 -5.18 -47.32 12.17
CA LYS A 116 -4.49 -46.12 12.64
C LYS A 116 -5.28 -45.54 13.79
N VAL A 117 -4.59 -45.18 14.86
CA VAL A 117 -5.18 -44.53 16.03
C VAL A 117 -4.45 -43.22 16.28
N LEU A 118 -5.21 -42.14 16.42
CA LEU A 118 -4.72 -40.82 16.80
C LEU A 118 -4.97 -40.58 18.29
N ASP A 119 -3.96 -40.08 18.99
CA ASP A 119 -4.11 -39.70 20.40
C ASP A 119 -3.11 -38.60 20.77
N GLU A 120 -3.44 -37.77 21.75
CA GLU A 120 -2.54 -36.75 22.33
C GLU A 120 -1.30 -37.37 23.00
N SER A 121 -1.43 -38.59 23.54
CA SER A 121 -0.32 -39.32 24.17
C SER A 121 0.22 -40.39 23.20
N PRO A 122 1.53 -40.39 22.89
CA PRO A 122 2.13 -41.37 22.00
C PRO A 122 2.08 -42.80 22.59
N VAL A 123 2.09 -42.92 23.92
CA VAL A 123 1.96 -44.20 24.62
C VAL A 123 0.52 -44.69 24.55
N ARG A 124 -0.46 -43.80 24.80
CA ARG A 124 -1.87 -44.15 24.74
C ARG A 124 -2.30 -44.53 23.32
N ALA A 125 -1.85 -43.80 22.29
CA ALA A 125 -2.07 -44.16 20.88
C ALA A 125 -1.65 -45.61 20.59
N ARG A 126 -0.44 -46.00 21.03
CA ARG A 126 0.08 -47.36 20.87
C ARG A 126 -0.78 -48.38 21.61
N ASP A 127 -1.10 -48.12 22.87
CA ASP A 127 -1.82 -49.06 23.73
C ASP A 127 -3.24 -49.28 23.25
N VAL A 128 -3.91 -48.20 22.83
CA VAL A 128 -5.23 -48.25 22.18
C VAL A 128 -5.15 -49.04 20.88
N ALA A 129 -4.20 -48.75 19.99
CA ALA A 129 -4.07 -49.48 18.71
C ALA A 129 -3.82 -50.99 18.90
N ASN A 130 -2.95 -51.35 19.84
CA ASN A 130 -2.65 -52.75 20.16
C ASN A 130 -3.85 -53.44 20.84
N THR A 131 -4.48 -52.80 21.82
CA THR A 131 -5.61 -53.38 22.56
C THR A 131 -6.84 -53.53 21.66
N LEU A 132 -7.16 -52.51 20.86
CA LEU A 132 -8.24 -52.56 19.87
C LEU A 132 -8.01 -53.71 18.88
N SER A 133 -6.77 -53.90 18.43
CA SER A 133 -6.40 -55.02 17.54
C SER A 133 -6.54 -56.39 18.22
N ASP A 134 -6.12 -56.50 19.48
CA ASP A 134 -6.21 -57.74 20.26
C ASP A 134 -7.69 -58.09 20.58
N GLU A 135 -8.51 -57.11 20.96
CA GLU A 135 -9.95 -57.28 21.17
C GLU A 135 -10.70 -57.58 19.86
N PHE A 136 -10.24 -57.05 18.74
CA PHE A 136 -10.82 -57.36 17.44
C PHE A 136 -10.58 -58.81 17.04
N VAL A 137 -9.39 -59.36 17.32
CA VAL A 137 -9.10 -60.79 17.10
C VAL A 137 -10.06 -61.67 17.92
N LEU A 138 -10.37 -61.27 19.16
CA LEU A 138 -11.35 -61.98 20.00
C LEU A 138 -12.77 -61.86 19.46
N LEU A 139 -13.18 -60.65 19.04
CA LEU A 139 -14.51 -60.42 18.47
C LEU A 139 -14.72 -61.20 17.16
N VAL A 140 -13.73 -61.20 16.25
CA VAL A 140 -13.84 -62.00 15.03
C VAL A 140 -13.90 -63.49 15.35
N ARG A 141 -13.12 -63.97 16.32
CA ARG A 141 -13.21 -65.38 16.75
C ARG A 141 -14.61 -65.70 17.31
N GLU A 142 -15.21 -64.81 18.07
CA GLU A 142 -16.58 -64.96 18.59
C GLU A 142 -17.63 -65.00 17.46
N LEU A 143 -17.50 -64.11 16.47
CA LEU A 143 -18.42 -64.01 15.33
C LEU A 143 -18.28 -65.16 14.32
N GLU A 144 -17.07 -65.68 14.11
CA GLU A 144 -16.76 -66.70 13.10
C GLU A 144 -16.72 -68.13 13.67
N THR A 145 -16.96 -68.32 14.98
CA THR A 145 -17.06 -69.67 15.58
C THR A 145 -18.52 -70.16 15.49
N PRO A 146 -18.82 -71.23 14.72
CA PRO A 146 -20.18 -71.76 14.61
C PRO A 146 -20.65 -72.36 15.96
N GLU A 147 -21.98 -72.37 16.21
CA GLU A 147 -22.59 -72.93 17.44
C GLU A 147 -22.20 -74.39 17.73
N ASN A 148 -21.76 -75.13 16.69
CA ASN A 148 -21.33 -76.52 16.76
C ASN A 148 -19.90 -76.71 17.31
N GLY A 149 -19.18 -75.63 17.68
CA GLY A 149 -17.85 -75.69 18.31
C GLY A 149 -16.69 -76.10 17.38
N VAL A 150 -16.90 -76.01 16.05
CA VAL A 150 -15.88 -76.29 15.03
C VAL A 150 -14.89 -75.12 14.91
N SER A 151 -13.74 -75.34 14.27
CA SER A 151 -12.74 -74.28 14.00
C SER A 151 -13.36 -73.09 13.24
N PRO A 152 -12.93 -71.84 13.53
CA PRO A 152 -13.46 -70.64 12.87
C PRO A 152 -13.24 -70.64 11.35
N ASP A 153 -14.23 -70.13 10.60
CA ASP A 153 -14.19 -70.03 9.12
C ASP A 153 -13.15 -69.00 8.64
N ALA A 154 -12.95 -67.94 9.43
CA ALA A 154 -11.91 -66.95 9.24
C ALA A 154 -11.15 -66.68 10.54
N ARG A 155 -9.86 -66.35 10.41
CA ARG A 155 -8.96 -66.00 11.50
C ARG A 155 -8.22 -64.72 11.17
N VAL A 156 -8.19 -63.81 12.14
CA VAL A 156 -7.42 -62.58 12.09
C VAL A 156 -6.24 -62.72 13.03
N VAL A 157 -5.05 -62.34 12.57
CA VAL A 157 -3.84 -62.30 13.38
C VAL A 157 -3.18 -60.93 13.27
N VAL A 158 -2.59 -60.46 14.38
CA VAL A 158 -1.81 -59.22 14.38
C VAL A 158 -0.46 -59.51 13.72
N GLU A 159 -0.27 -59.04 12.49
CA GLU A 159 0.99 -59.19 11.75
C GLU A 159 2.03 -58.20 12.29
N GLN A 160 1.63 -56.95 12.50
CA GLN A 160 2.49 -55.89 13.02
C GLN A 160 1.79 -55.14 14.15
N ARG A 161 2.43 -55.14 15.33
CA ARG A 161 2.01 -54.35 16.49
C ARG A 161 2.43 -52.90 16.34
N ALA A 162 1.69 -52.00 16.99
CA ALA A 162 2.00 -50.58 17.01
C ALA A 162 3.25 -50.33 17.84
N SER A 163 4.12 -49.47 17.31
CA SER A 163 5.25 -48.87 18.03
C SER A 163 4.86 -47.48 18.56
N ILE A 164 5.61 -46.99 19.55
CA ILE A 164 5.44 -45.61 20.04
C ILE A 164 5.87 -44.64 18.92
N PRO A 165 5.00 -43.72 18.47
CA PRO A 165 5.37 -42.70 17.50
C PRO A 165 6.32 -41.67 18.11
N ASN A 166 7.38 -41.30 17.37
CA ASN A 166 8.42 -40.37 17.83
C ASN A 166 8.10 -38.89 17.54
N HIS A 167 7.14 -38.62 16.65
CA HIS A 167 6.73 -37.27 16.27
C HIS A 167 5.21 -37.22 16.08
N PRO A 168 4.58 -36.08 16.38
CA PRO A 168 3.16 -35.89 16.10
C PRO A 168 2.92 -35.77 14.59
N VAL A 169 1.75 -36.23 14.14
CA VAL A 169 1.27 -36.08 12.76
C VAL A 169 0.44 -34.81 12.57
N VAL A 170 -0.10 -34.25 13.66
CA VAL A 170 -0.82 -32.97 13.68
C VAL A 170 -0.21 -32.09 14.77
N PRO A 171 -0.01 -30.78 14.52
CA PRO A 171 -0.16 -30.10 13.23
C PRO A 171 0.97 -30.43 12.25
N GLU A 172 0.75 -30.20 10.96
CA GLU A 172 1.81 -30.24 9.94
C GLU A 172 2.41 -28.84 9.75
N PRO A 173 3.50 -28.50 10.47
CA PRO A 173 4.01 -27.12 10.49
C PRO A 173 4.38 -26.61 9.10
N ALA A 174 4.99 -27.47 8.26
CA ALA A 174 5.36 -27.11 6.90
C ALA A 174 4.15 -26.74 6.04
N ARG A 175 3.06 -27.52 6.12
CA ARG A 175 1.82 -27.27 5.38
C ARG A 175 1.15 -25.99 5.86
N ASN A 176 1.03 -25.79 7.17
CA ASN A 176 0.39 -24.62 7.75
C ASN A 176 1.15 -23.33 7.41
N ILE A 177 2.49 -23.35 7.50
CA ILE A 177 3.34 -22.21 7.10
C ILE A 177 3.20 -21.93 5.60
N ALA A 178 3.18 -22.97 4.75
CA ALA A 178 2.99 -22.82 3.31
C ALA A 178 1.64 -22.17 2.98
N ILE A 179 0.57 -22.59 3.65
CA ILE A 179 -0.77 -21.99 3.52
C ILE A 179 -0.74 -20.52 3.99
N GLY A 180 -0.13 -20.25 5.15
CA GLY A 180 0.00 -18.89 5.69
C GLY A 180 0.77 -17.95 4.75
N LEU A 181 1.85 -18.43 4.14
CA LEU A 181 2.62 -17.68 3.16
C LEU A 181 1.82 -17.41 1.88
N ALA A 182 1.16 -18.44 1.32
CA ALA A 182 0.34 -18.32 0.12
C ALA A 182 -0.83 -17.34 0.33
N ALA A 183 -1.55 -17.45 1.45
CA ALA A 183 -2.62 -16.54 1.83
C ALA A 183 -2.09 -15.11 2.02
N GLY A 184 -0.92 -14.96 2.65
CA GLY A 184 -0.29 -13.67 2.87
C GLY A 184 0.10 -12.95 1.57
N VAL A 185 0.61 -13.68 0.57
CA VAL A 185 0.92 -13.14 -0.76
C VAL A 185 -0.36 -12.70 -1.46
N LEU A 186 -1.39 -13.55 -1.51
CA LEU A 186 -2.66 -13.25 -2.17
C LEU A 186 -3.35 -12.02 -1.55
N LEU A 187 -3.48 -11.99 -0.23
CA LEU A 187 -4.05 -10.86 0.50
C LEU A 187 -3.19 -9.59 0.35
N GLY A 188 -1.87 -9.72 0.39
CA GLY A 188 -0.94 -8.61 0.22
C GLY A 188 -1.10 -7.94 -1.14
N ILE A 189 -1.19 -8.73 -2.21
CA ILE A 189 -1.43 -8.23 -3.58
C ILE A 189 -2.81 -7.57 -3.67
N ALA A 190 -3.86 -8.21 -3.15
CA ALA A 190 -5.21 -7.67 -3.17
C ALA A 190 -5.29 -6.31 -2.45
N LEU A 191 -4.69 -6.20 -1.26
CA LEU A 191 -4.63 -4.95 -0.49
C LEU A 191 -3.78 -3.88 -1.18
N ALA A 192 -2.68 -4.25 -1.82
CA ALA A 192 -1.85 -3.32 -2.58
C ALA A 192 -2.63 -2.74 -3.78
N VAL A 193 -3.38 -3.59 -4.50
CA VAL A 193 -4.25 -3.17 -5.61
C VAL A 193 -5.37 -2.27 -5.13
N LEU A 194 -6.04 -2.64 -4.04
CA LEU A 194 -7.11 -1.83 -3.46
C LEU A 194 -6.59 -0.46 -3.02
N ARG A 195 -5.43 -0.41 -2.37
CA ARG A 195 -4.81 0.83 -1.93
C ARG A 195 -4.37 1.74 -3.07
N ASP A 196 -3.93 1.17 -4.19
CA ASP A 196 -3.57 1.93 -5.39
C ASP A 196 -4.80 2.48 -6.09
N ARG A 197 -5.88 1.68 -6.21
CA ARG A 197 -7.17 2.10 -6.76
C ARG A 197 -7.82 3.23 -5.96
N LEU A 198 -7.63 3.25 -4.63
CA LEU A 198 -8.13 4.30 -3.75
C LEU A 198 -7.20 5.52 -3.67
N ASP A 199 -6.01 5.46 -4.28
CA ASP A 199 -5.07 6.56 -4.31
C ASP A 199 -5.45 7.58 -5.39
N ASN A 200 -6.31 8.52 -5.01
CA ASN A 200 -6.77 9.60 -5.89
C ASN A 200 -5.80 10.79 -5.96
N THR A 201 -4.50 10.61 -5.67
CA THR A 201 -3.52 11.68 -5.74
C THR A 201 -3.00 11.92 -7.16
N VAL A 202 -2.53 13.13 -7.44
CA VAL A 202 -1.92 13.50 -8.73
C VAL A 202 -0.43 13.15 -8.71
N LYS A 203 0.02 12.29 -9.64
CA LYS A 203 1.41 11.80 -9.75
C LYS A 203 1.99 11.87 -11.14
N ASP A 204 1.18 12.15 -12.15
CA ASP A 204 1.60 12.11 -13.55
C ASP A 204 1.30 13.46 -14.20
N ARG A 205 2.12 13.84 -15.18
CA ARG A 205 2.01 15.12 -15.89
C ARG A 205 0.66 15.25 -16.59
N ASP A 206 0.26 14.22 -17.34
CA ASP A 206 -0.97 14.24 -18.13
C ASP A 206 -2.19 14.48 -17.25
N ALA A 207 -2.22 13.87 -16.06
CA ALA A 207 -3.27 14.07 -15.09
C ALA A 207 -3.34 15.51 -14.54
N LEU A 208 -2.18 16.17 -14.39
CA LEU A 208 -2.15 17.56 -13.97
C LEU A 208 -2.67 18.46 -15.09
N GLU A 209 -2.18 18.27 -16.31
CA GLU A 209 -2.57 19.09 -17.47
C GLU A 209 -4.05 18.93 -17.81
N GLU A 210 -4.61 17.72 -17.68
CA GLU A 210 -6.03 17.45 -17.83
C GLU A 210 -6.88 18.19 -16.79
N LEU A 211 -6.47 18.17 -15.51
CA LEU A 211 -7.21 18.81 -14.43
C LEU A 211 -7.11 20.33 -14.43
N THR A 212 -5.94 20.88 -14.74
CA THR A 212 -5.72 22.34 -14.76
C THR A 212 -6.13 22.97 -16.08
N GLY A 213 -6.24 22.19 -17.16
CA GLY A 213 -6.47 22.68 -18.52
C GLY A 213 -5.30 23.48 -19.08
N THR A 214 -4.11 23.35 -18.48
CA THR A 214 -2.91 24.14 -18.77
C THR A 214 -1.66 23.28 -18.70
N GLY A 215 -0.59 23.71 -19.37
CA GLY A 215 0.67 22.98 -19.39
C GLY A 215 1.37 22.98 -18.03
N LEU A 216 2.17 21.93 -17.82
CA LEU A 216 3.15 21.90 -16.72
C LEU A 216 4.28 22.89 -17.01
N VAL A 217 4.38 23.95 -16.19
CA VAL A 217 5.41 25.00 -16.31
C VAL A 217 6.73 24.52 -15.72
N GLY A 218 6.70 23.65 -14.71
CA GLY A 218 7.93 23.07 -14.19
C GLY A 218 7.74 22.18 -12.98
N THR A 219 8.87 21.66 -12.53
CA THR A 219 8.94 20.54 -11.60
C THR A 219 10.04 20.79 -10.59
N ILE A 220 9.71 20.78 -9.31
CA ILE A 220 10.64 21.09 -8.24
C ILE A 220 10.91 19.79 -7.47
N PRO A 221 12.16 19.27 -7.47
CA PRO A 221 12.50 18.08 -6.72
C PRO A 221 12.39 18.32 -5.21
N LEU A 222 12.16 17.24 -4.46
CA LEU A 222 12.19 17.29 -3.00
C LEU A 222 13.63 17.50 -2.53
N ASP A 223 13.87 18.67 -1.97
CA ASP A 223 15.08 18.97 -1.22
C ASP A 223 14.75 19.15 0.28
N LYS A 224 15.45 18.40 1.12
CA LYS A 224 15.26 18.44 2.58
C LYS A 224 15.83 19.72 3.19
N GLU A 225 16.86 20.31 2.58
CA GLU A 225 17.48 21.54 3.10
C GLU A 225 16.54 22.73 2.96
N ARG A 226 15.74 22.78 1.89
CA ARG A 226 14.74 23.84 1.68
C ARG A 226 13.61 23.87 2.71
N ARG A 227 13.47 22.82 3.55
CA ARG A 227 12.58 22.88 4.72
C ARG A 227 13.11 23.80 5.82
N LYS A 228 14.44 23.94 5.93
CA LYS A 228 15.10 24.79 6.93
C LYS A 228 15.41 26.16 6.34
N GLU A 229 15.90 26.20 5.10
CA GLU A 229 16.25 27.42 4.39
C GLU A 229 15.53 27.50 3.04
N PRO A 230 14.34 28.13 2.98
CA PRO A 230 13.54 28.12 1.76
C PRO A 230 14.17 28.89 0.59
N ALA A 231 14.95 29.94 0.85
CA ALA A 231 15.56 30.77 -0.18
C ALA A 231 16.87 30.18 -0.71
N ILE A 232 16.97 29.99 -2.02
CA ILE A 232 18.18 29.50 -2.71
C ILE A 232 19.10 30.69 -3.03
N SER A 233 20.39 30.52 -2.80
CA SER A 233 21.42 31.47 -3.23
C SER A 233 21.93 31.09 -4.61
N PHE A 234 21.20 31.48 -5.66
CA PHE A 234 21.49 31.08 -7.05
C PHE A 234 22.91 31.43 -7.54
N ARG A 235 23.55 32.48 -6.98
CA ARG A 235 24.93 32.85 -7.32
C ARG A 235 25.98 31.82 -6.94
N SER A 236 25.67 30.92 -6.00
CA SER A 236 26.60 29.94 -5.45
C SER A 236 26.07 28.50 -5.50
N ASP A 237 24.88 28.30 -6.04
CA ASP A 237 24.16 27.03 -5.96
C ASP A 237 23.83 26.51 -7.36
N ASP A 238 24.56 25.48 -7.78
CA ASP A 238 24.35 24.73 -9.03
C ASP A 238 23.61 23.41 -8.80
N SER A 239 22.85 23.31 -7.70
CA SER A 239 22.06 22.13 -7.39
C SER A 239 20.94 21.90 -8.41
N THR A 240 20.47 20.65 -8.47
CA THR A 240 19.34 20.24 -9.31
C THR A 240 18.06 21.05 -9.05
N ILE A 241 17.86 21.55 -7.82
CA ILE A 241 16.71 22.38 -7.48
C ILE A 241 16.87 23.81 -8.01
N ALA A 242 18.07 24.40 -7.93
CA ALA A 242 18.36 25.70 -8.52
C ALA A 242 18.12 25.67 -10.04
N GLU A 243 18.62 24.63 -10.72
CA GLU A 243 18.39 24.46 -12.16
C GLU A 243 16.90 24.28 -12.50
N SER A 244 16.12 23.64 -11.62
CA SER A 244 14.67 23.52 -11.80
C SER A 244 13.96 24.88 -11.76
N PHE A 245 14.41 25.81 -10.90
CA PHE A 245 13.88 27.17 -10.86
C PHE A 245 14.36 28.05 -12.02
N ARG A 246 15.60 27.85 -12.51
CA ARG A 246 16.08 28.50 -13.76
C ARG A 246 15.25 28.09 -14.96
N LYS A 247 14.89 26.80 -15.07
CA LYS A 247 13.96 26.29 -16.08
C LYS A 247 12.55 26.88 -15.94
N LEU A 248 12.02 26.94 -14.71
CA LEU A 248 10.74 27.60 -14.44
C LEU A 248 10.74 29.06 -14.92
N ARG A 249 11.79 29.82 -14.62
CA ARG A 249 11.96 31.19 -15.11
C ARG A 249 11.88 31.27 -16.63
N THR A 250 12.65 30.44 -17.34
CA THR A 250 12.63 30.42 -18.80
C THR A 250 11.23 30.10 -19.33
N ASN A 251 10.53 29.12 -18.73
CA ASN A 251 9.18 28.77 -19.15
C ASN A 251 8.19 29.91 -18.89
N LEU A 252 8.28 30.60 -17.74
CA LEU A 252 7.45 31.77 -17.43
C LEU A 252 7.61 32.88 -18.47
N GLN A 253 8.83 33.13 -18.95
CA GLN A 253 9.10 34.12 -20.00
C GLN A 253 8.44 33.77 -21.35
N PHE A 254 8.09 32.50 -21.58
CA PHE A 254 7.46 32.03 -22.83
C PHE A 254 5.96 31.76 -22.72
N LEU A 255 5.31 31.99 -21.56
CA LEU A 255 3.89 31.69 -21.39
C LEU A 255 2.97 32.59 -22.25
N SER A 256 3.34 33.85 -22.46
CA SER A 256 2.61 34.78 -23.34
C SER A 256 3.59 35.74 -24.02
N VAL A 257 3.76 35.59 -25.33
CA VAL A 257 4.69 36.44 -26.12
C VAL A 257 4.13 37.85 -26.31
N ASP A 258 2.82 37.97 -26.56
CA ASP A 258 2.19 39.25 -26.89
C ASP A 258 1.84 40.10 -25.67
N ASN A 259 1.53 39.45 -24.54
CA ASN A 259 1.22 40.12 -23.28
C ASN A 259 1.82 39.33 -22.09
N PRO A 260 3.12 39.49 -21.82
CA PRO A 260 3.80 38.73 -20.77
C PRO A 260 3.20 39.08 -19.40
N PRO A 261 2.83 38.08 -18.58
CA PRO A 261 2.21 38.31 -17.29
C PRO A 261 3.20 38.97 -16.33
N ARG A 262 2.83 40.11 -15.75
CA ARG A 262 3.67 40.83 -14.78
C ARG A 262 3.27 40.54 -13.34
N VAL A 263 1.96 40.51 -13.06
CA VAL A 263 1.42 40.23 -11.73
C VAL A 263 0.98 38.77 -11.68
N ILE A 264 1.83 37.92 -11.09
CA ILE A 264 1.64 36.48 -11.04
C ILE A 264 1.30 36.06 -9.60
N ILE A 265 0.12 35.46 -9.44
CA ILE A 265 -0.31 34.92 -8.14
C ILE A 265 0.15 33.47 -8.04
N ILE A 266 0.84 33.14 -6.95
CA ILE A 266 1.23 31.78 -6.60
C ILE A 266 0.22 31.26 -5.57
N THR A 267 -0.49 30.21 -5.91
CA THR A 267 -1.47 29.59 -5.01
C THR A 267 -1.41 28.07 -5.08
N SER A 268 -2.17 27.40 -4.22
CA SER A 268 -2.23 25.96 -4.14
C SER A 268 -3.65 25.52 -3.77
N SER A 269 -3.95 24.23 -3.92
CA SER A 269 -5.27 23.71 -3.56
C SER A 269 -5.43 23.65 -2.03
N VAL A 270 -4.41 23.13 -1.35
CA VAL A 270 -4.41 22.90 0.10
C VAL A 270 -3.10 23.42 0.74
N PRO A 271 -3.08 23.62 2.07
CA PRO A 271 -1.84 24.01 2.76
C PRO A 271 -0.70 23.01 2.53
N SER A 272 0.55 23.50 2.69
CA SER A 272 1.77 22.67 2.67
C SER A 272 2.10 22.00 1.32
N GLU A 273 1.70 22.63 0.20
CA GLU A 273 2.08 22.23 -1.16
C GLU A 273 3.35 22.93 -1.67
N GLY A 274 3.97 23.81 -0.88
CA GLY A 274 5.23 24.47 -1.23
C GLY A 274 5.08 25.79 -1.99
N LYS A 275 3.90 26.42 -1.93
CA LYS A 275 3.63 27.73 -2.54
C LYS A 275 4.63 28.83 -2.15
N SER A 276 4.83 29.09 -0.86
CA SER A 276 5.70 30.16 -0.37
C SER A 276 7.16 29.93 -0.75
N THR A 277 7.64 28.68 -0.66
CA THR A 277 8.97 28.30 -1.12
C THR A 277 9.11 28.47 -2.63
N SER A 278 8.08 28.12 -3.40
CA SER A 278 8.10 28.28 -4.86
C SER A 278 8.08 29.77 -5.24
N ALA A 279 7.23 30.58 -4.58
CA ALA A 279 7.15 32.02 -4.80
C ALA A 279 8.49 32.72 -4.55
N ILE A 280 9.16 32.42 -3.42
CA ILE A 280 10.48 32.96 -3.11
C ILE A 280 11.48 32.62 -4.20
N ASN A 281 11.59 31.36 -4.60
CA ASN A 281 12.63 30.92 -5.52
C ASN A 281 12.35 31.26 -6.98
N ILE A 282 11.08 31.38 -7.38
CA ILE A 282 10.69 31.94 -8.68
C ILE A 282 11.12 33.41 -8.73
N ALA A 283 10.81 34.20 -7.70
CA ALA A 283 11.19 35.60 -7.63
C ALA A 283 12.72 35.79 -7.65
N LEU A 284 13.46 34.94 -6.92
CA LEU A 284 14.92 34.94 -6.92
C LEU A 284 15.53 34.53 -8.26
N ALA A 285 14.96 33.53 -8.95
CA ALA A 285 15.43 33.12 -10.27
C ALA A 285 15.22 34.23 -11.30
N LEU A 286 14.08 34.94 -11.24
CA LEU A 286 13.82 36.12 -12.08
C LEU A 286 14.81 37.25 -11.78
N ALA A 287 15.08 37.54 -10.50
CA ALA A 287 16.05 38.56 -10.09
C ALA A 287 17.50 38.20 -10.48
N GLU A 288 17.86 36.91 -10.48
CA GLU A 288 19.16 36.42 -10.99
C GLU A 288 19.35 36.80 -12.47
N ALA A 289 18.26 36.85 -13.25
CA ALA A 289 18.27 37.26 -14.65
C ALA A 289 18.10 38.78 -14.85
N GLU A 290 18.50 39.58 -13.85
CA GLU A 290 18.54 41.04 -13.87
C GLU A 290 17.18 41.75 -14.01
N HIS A 291 16.06 41.02 -13.83
CA HIS A 291 14.74 41.63 -13.74
C HIS A 291 14.57 42.36 -12.40
N ASN A 292 13.87 43.49 -12.39
CA ASN A 292 13.44 44.13 -11.16
C ASN A 292 12.19 43.44 -10.63
N VAL A 293 12.34 42.66 -9.55
CA VAL A 293 11.27 41.77 -9.04
C VAL A 293 10.77 42.25 -7.69
N LEU A 294 9.45 42.26 -7.52
CA LEU A 294 8.77 42.42 -6.24
C LEU A 294 8.14 41.10 -5.80
N LEU A 295 8.48 40.63 -4.59
CA LEU A 295 7.80 39.52 -3.93
C LEU A 295 6.87 40.06 -2.83
N VAL A 296 5.59 39.70 -2.89
CA VAL A 296 4.56 40.15 -1.95
C VAL A 296 4.04 38.98 -1.12
N ASP A 297 3.98 39.15 0.19
CA ASP A 297 3.29 38.22 1.11
C ASP A 297 1.79 38.56 1.14
N GLY A 298 1.03 37.96 0.23
CA GLY A 298 -0.43 38.10 0.15
C GLY A 298 -1.19 37.17 1.09
N ASP A 299 -0.51 36.23 1.79
CA ASP A 299 -1.12 35.39 2.82
C ASP A 299 -1.18 36.14 4.15
N MET A 300 -2.14 37.06 4.25
CA MET A 300 -2.36 37.85 5.46
C MET A 300 -2.91 37.06 6.64
N ARG A 301 -3.25 35.77 6.45
CA ARG A 301 -3.75 34.90 7.52
C ARG A 301 -2.62 34.15 8.21
N ARG A 302 -1.63 33.71 7.44
CA ARG A 302 -0.44 32.98 7.93
C ARG A 302 0.81 33.50 7.23
N PRO A 303 1.23 34.75 7.50
CA PRO A 303 2.36 35.34 6.81
C PRO A 303 3.66 34.61 7.18
N THR A 304 4.43 34.24 6.17
CA THR A 304 5.67 33.45 6.34
C THR A 304 6.90 34.05 5.68
N LEU A 305 6.74 34.95 4.70
CA LEU A 305 7.87 35.42 3.90
C LEU A 305 8.89 36.21 4.74
N HIS A 306 8.40 37.03 5.68
CA HIS A 306 9.27 37.78 6.58
C HIS A 306 10.19 36.87 7.42
N LYS A 307 9.72 35.68 7.81
CA LYS A 307 10.52 34.69 8.56
C LYS A 307 11.55 34.03 7.65
N TYR A 308 11.14 33.67 6.43
CA TYR A 308 12.01 32.97 5.47
C TYR A 308 13.13 33.84 4.91
N LEU A 309 12.91 35.15 4.84
CA LEU A 309 13.88 36.11 4.31
C LEU A 309 14.56 36.95 5.40
N ASN A 310 14.24 36.70 6.68
CA ASN A 310 14.74 37.45 7.83
C ASN A 310 14.50 38.96 7.71
N LEU A 311 13.24 39.34 7.45
CA LEU A 311 12.77 40.70 7.24
C LEU A 311 11.81 41.15 8.36
N VAL A 312 11.54 42.45 8.41
CA VAL A 312 10.62 43.03 9.39
C VAL A 312 9.18 42.80 8.94
N GLY A 313 8.36 42.21 9.81
CA GLY A 313 6.95 41.89 9.52
C GLY A 313 5.91 42.91 10.00
N SER A 314 6.33 44.01 10.65
CA SER A 314 5.41 44.96 11.31
C SER A 314 4.72 45.95 10.36
N VAL A 315 5.29 46.15 9.16
CA VAL A 315 4.75 47.05 8.12
C VAL A 315 4.83 46.30 6.80
N GLY A 316 3.74 46.33 6.04
CA GLY A 316 3.68 45.62 4.77
C GLY A 316 2.36 45.82 4.04
N PHE A 317 1.96 44.81 3.27
CA PHE A 317 0.83 44.86 2.35
C PHE A 317 -0.47 45.33 3.02
N SER A 318 -0.82 44.80 4.20
CA SER A 318 -2.02 45.23 4.94
C SER A 318 -1.94 46.69 5.40
N THR A 319 -0.75 47.16 5.81
CA THR A 319 -0.52 48.54 6.25
C THR A 319 -0.66 49.53 5.11
N VAL A 320 -0.10 49.20 3.93
CA VAL A 320 -0.21 50.02 2.71
C VAL A 320 -1.66 50.08 2.25
N LEU A 321 -2.36 48.94 2.20
CA LEU A 321 -3.77 48.89 1.81
C LEU A 321 -4.69 49.68 2.75
N SER A 322 -4.32 49.78 4.03
CA SER A 322 -5.05 50.58 5.03
C SER A 322 -4.67 52.07 5.02
N GLY A 323 -3.74 52.50 4.16
CA GLY A 323 -3.27 53.88 4.06
C GLY A 323 -2.34 54.34 5.19
N GLY A 324 -1.80 53.41 5.99
CA GLY A 324 -0.91 53.73 7.11
C GLY A 324 0.52 54.12 6.67
N THR A 325 0.91 53.78 5.45
CA THR A 325 2.21 54.11 4.85
C THR A 325 2.15 54.02 3.33
N THR A 326 3.17 54.53 2.63
CA THR A 326 3.28 54.44 1.17
C THR A 326 3.90 53.11 0.74
N LEU A 327 3.71 52.71 -0.52
CA LEU A 327 4.39 51.52 -1.07
C LEU A 327 5.92 51.66 -0.94
N ALA A 328 6.47 52.81 -1.33
CA ALA A 328 7.92 53.07 -1.29
C ALA A 328 8.52 52.89 0.11
N ASP A 329 7.83 53.34 1.15
CA ASP A 329 8.28 53.23 2.54
C ASP A 329 8.14 51.81 3.11
N ALA A 330 7.16 51.04 2.63
CA ALA A 330 6.93 49.67 3.07
C ALA A 330 7.82 48.62 2.36
N LEU A 331 8.43 48.98 1.23
CA LEU A 331 9.31 48.09 0.48
C LEU A 331 10.62 47.84 1.22
N GLN A 332 10.95 46.56 1.39
CA GLN A 332 12.20 46.13 2.01
C GLN A 332 13.14 45.56 0.95
N LYS A 333 14.39 46.00 0.97
CA LYS A 333 15.45 45.36 0.18
C LYS A 333 15.80 44.02 0.83
N SER A 334 15.79 42.96 0.03
CA SER A 334 16.27 41.66 0.51
C SER A 334 17.80 41.59 0.49
N ARG A 335 18.37 40.56 1.11
CA ARG A 335 19.81 40.25 0.97
C ARG A 335 20.21 39.83 -0.46
N PHE A 336 19.24 39.61 -1.34
CA PHE A 336 19.44 39.16 -2.71
C PHE A 336 19.29 40.36 -3.66
N PRO A 337 20.31 40.66 -4.48
CA PRO A 337 20.25 41.74 -5.46
C PRO A 337 19.06 41.57 -6.43
N GLY A 338 18.43 42.68 -6.82
CA GLY A 338 17.30 42.68 -7.76
C GLY A 338 15.93 42.27 -7.17
N LEU A 339 15.89 41.79 -5.91
CA LEU A 339 14.66 41.38 -5.24
C LEU A 339 14.24 42.36 -4.14
N HIS A 340 13.10 43.00 -4.34
CA HIS A 340 12.36 43.76 -3.34
C HIS A 340 11.25 42.91 -2.73
N VAL A 341 10.94 43.14 -1.46
CA VAL A 341 9.93 42.37 -0.73
C VAL A 341 8.96 43.30 -0.04
N LEU A 342 7.68 43.03 -0.22
CA LEU A 342 6.59 43.59 0.59
C LEU A 342 6.05 42.48 1.48
N THR A 343 6.36 42.52 2.77
CA THR A 343 5.82 41.55 3.74
C THR A 343 4.32 41.79 3.94
N SER A 344 3.63 40.92 4.69
CA SER A 344 2.18 41.03 4.85
C SER A 344 1.78 42.23 5.71
N GLY A 345 2.65 42.68 6.63
CA GLY A 345 2.27 43.56 7.71
C GLY A 345 1.46 42.84 8.81
N PRO A 346 0.82 43.58 9.73
CA PRO A 346 -0.02 43.01 10.78
C PRO A 346 -1.23 42.31 10.16
N ILE A 347 -1.67 41.23 10.80
CA ILE A 347 -2.85 40.47 10.38
C ILE A 347 -4.09 41.37 10.54
N PRO A 348 -4.78 41.76 9.45
CA PRO A 348 -5.97 42.60 9.55
C PRO A 348 -7.17 41.77 10.02
N PRO A 349 -8.20 42.40 10.63
CA PRO A 349 -9.41 41.70 11.05
C PRO A 349 -10.20 41.13 9.86
N ASN A 350 -10.14 41.80 8.71
CA ASN A 350 -10.95 41.54 7.52
C ASN A 350 -10.07 41.40 6.25
N PRO A 351 -9.26 40.33 6.10
CA PRO A 351 -8.33 40.21 4.97
C PRO A 351 -9.00 40.16 3.60
N SER A 352 -10.11 39.42 3.48
CA SER A 352 -10.79 39.19 2.20
C SER A 352 -11.39 40.47 1.62
N GLU A 353 -12.00 41.29 2.48
CA GLU A 353 -12.58 42.59 2.14
C GLU A 353 -11.50 43.59 1.74
N LEU A 354 -10.37 43.56 2.45
CA LEU A 354 -9.23 44.41 2.13
C LEU A 354 -8.67 44.05 0.74
N LEU A 355 -8.57 42.77 0.41
CA LEU A 355 -8.10 42.28 -0.90
C LEU A 355 -9.06 42.58 -2.06
N ALA A 356 -10.37 42.61 -1.80
CA ALA A 356 -11.38 42.96 -2.80
C ALA A 356 -11.49 44.47 -3.06
N SER A 357 -10.78 45.29 -2.29
CA SER A 357 -10.92 46.74 -2.29
C SER A 357 -10.36 47.42 -3.56
N LEU A 358 -10.81 48.65 -3.83
CA LEU A 358 -10.21 49.50 -4.86
C LEU A 358 -8.76 49.88 -4.52
N ALA A 359 -8.39 49.89 -3.24
CA ALA A 359 -7.02 50.15 -2.81
C ALA A 359 -6.07 49.07 -3.34
N THR A 360 -6.47 47.80 -3.29
CA THR A 360 -5.69 46.68 -3.86
C THR A 360 -5.49 46.84 -5.37
N LYS A 361 -6.54 47.17 -6.13
CA LYS A 361 -6.42 47.39 -7.58
C LYS A 361 -5.44 48.52 -7.92
N LYS A 362 -5.51 49.64 -7.20
CA LYS A 362 -4.58 50.76 -7.36
C LYS A 362 -3.15 50.35 -7.02
N LEU A 363 -2.96 49.65 -5.90
CA LEU A 363 -1.66 49.20 -5.45
C LEU A 363 -1.01 48.20 -6.42
N LEU A 364 -1.78 47.24 -6.94
CA LEU A 364 -1.29 46.30 -7.97
C LEU A 364 -0.89 47.02 -9.26
N SER A 365 -1.64 48.06 -9.67
CA SER A 365 -1.28 48.89 -10.82
C SER A 365 0.00 49.69 -10.58
N GLU A 366 0.20 50.20 -9.37
CA GLU A 366 1.42 50.90 -8.98
C GLU A 366 2.63 49.96 -8.99
N MET A 367 2.49 48.76 -8.41
CA MET A 367 3.52 47.71 -8.45
C MET A 367 3.86 47.30 -9.87
N ARG A 368 2.84 47.10 -10.73
CA ARG A 368 3.03 46.76 -12.16
C ARG A 368 3.82 47.81 -12.93
N ALA A 369 3.72 49.07 -12.55
CA ALA A 369 4.44 50.17 -13.21
C ALA A 369 5.91 50.26 -12.78
N GLN A 370 6.23 49.83 -11.55
CA GLN A 370 7.57 49.95 -10.97
C GLN A 370 8.45 48.70 -11.13
N PHE A 371 7.85 47.53 -11.32
CA PHE A 371 8.55 46.23 -11.37
C PHE A 371 8.26 45.48 -12.66
N ASP A 372 9.25 44.74 -13.15
CA ASP A 372 9.10 43.87 -14.32
C ASP A 372 8.21 42.67 -13.99
N TYR A 373 8.38 42.12 -12.78
CA TYR A 373 7.58 41.04 -12.23
C TYR A 373 7.15 41.32 -10.79
N VAL A 374 5.89 41.01 -10.50
CA VAL A 374 5.28 41.04 -9.16
C VAL A 374 4.78 39.64 -8.84
N ILE A 375 5.49 38.94 -7.96
CA ILE A 375 5.13 37.59 -7.52
C ILE A 375 4.41 37.70 -6.18
N ILE A 376 3.16 37.21 -6.12
CA ILE A 376 2.35 37.28 -4.89
C ILE A 376 2.17 35.87 -4.33
N ASP A 377 2.75 35.59 -3.16
CA ASP A 377 2.42 34.38 -2.41
C ASP A 377 1.05 34.55 -1.75
N SER A 378 0.15 33.59 -1.95
CA SER A 378 -1.24 33.70 -1.49
C SER A 378 -1.65 32.54 -0.58
N THR A 379 -2.91 32.57 -0.14
CA THR A 379 -3.52 31.47 0.63
C THR A 379 -3.86 30.28 -0.27
N PRO A 380 -4.08 29.07 0.29
CA PRO A 380 -4.63 27.96 -0.48
C PRO A 380 -6.11 28.17 -0.83
N LEU A 381 -6.50 27.85 -2.05
CA LEU A 381 -7.83 28.11 -2.61
C LEU A 381 -8.97 27.38 -1.89
N LEU A 382 -8.74 26.16 -1.41
CA LEU A 382 -9.77 25.41 -0.67
C LEU A 382 -9.84 25.76 0.81
N ALA A 383 -8.88 26.54 1.32
CA ALA A 383 -8.90 26.98 2.71
C ALA A 383 -9.75 28.25 2.87
N VAL A 384 -9.57 29.22 1.96
CA VAL A 384 -10.21 30.54 1.98
C VAL A 384 -10.28 31.15 0.57
N THR A 385 -11.10 32.18 0.39
CA THR A 385 -11.33 32.83 -0.91
C THR A 385 -10.29 33.89 -1.29
N ASP A 386 -9.41 34.29 -0.37
CA ASP A 386 -8.45 35.39 -0.54
C ASP A 386 -7.61 35.27 -1.83
N ALA A 387 -7.12 34.06 -2.13
CA ALA A 387 -6.32 33.81 -3.33
C ALA A 387 -7.13 33.94 -4.63
N ALA A 388 -8.41 33.55 -4.62
CA ALA A 388 -9.28 33.71 -5.79
C ALA A 388 -9.58 35.19 -6.06
N ILE A 389 -9.83 35.97 -5.00
CA ILE A 389 -10.05 37.44 -5.10
C ILE A 389 -8.80 38.13 -5.65
N LEU A 390 -7.61 37.78 -5.14
CA LEU A 390 -6.33 38.29 -5.65
C LEU A 390 -6.09 37.88 -7.10
N ALA A 391 -6.37 36.62 -7.44
CA ALA A 391 -6.19 36.08 -8.77
C ALA A 391 -7.01 36.83 -9.83
N ALA A 392 -8.24 37.22 -9.50
CA ALA A 392 -9.10 38.02 -10.39
C ALA A 392 -8.55 39.43 -10.68
N SER A 393 -7.62 39.93 -9.86
CA SER A 393 -7.00 41.26 -10.03
C SER A 393 -5.57 41.21 -10.59
N GLY A 394 -5.00 40.02 -10.81
CA GLY A 394 -3.68 39.85 -11.43
C GLY A 394 -3.76 39.45 -12.90
N ASP A 395 -2.59 39.22 -13.51
CA ASP A 395 -2.49 38.76 -14.91
C ASP A 395 -2.71 37.26 -15.05
N GLY A 396 -2.45 36.51 -13.97
CA GLY A 396 -2.83 35.11 -13.89
C GLY A 396 -2.19 34.38 -12.71
N VAL A 397 -2.45 33.07 -12.67
CA VAL A 397 -2.16 32.20 -11.53
C VAL A 397 -1.23 31.07 -11.93
N LEU A 398 -0.18 30.87 -11.15
CA LEU A 398 0.62 29.65 -11.17
C LEU A 398 0.16 28.74 -10.03
N ILE A 399 -0.46 27.61 -10.37
CA ILE A 399 -1.00 26.67 -9.37
C ILE A 399 0.06 25.65 -8.96
N ILE A 400 0.27 25.51 -7.65
CA ILE A 400 1.24 24.60 -7.07
C ILE A 400 0.53 23.32 -6.62
N ALA A 401 1.00 22.17 -7.09
CA ALA A 401 0.50 20.86 -6.70
C ALA A 401 1.65 19.99 -6.17
N ARG A 402 1.44 19.32 -5.04
CA ARG A 402 2.42 18.45 -4.42
C ARG A 402 2.31 17.04 -4.95
N PHE A 403 3.43 16.53 -5.47
CA PHE A 403 3.51 15.19 -6.04
C PHE A 403 3.05 14.10 -5.05
N GLY A 404 2.08 13.27 -5.47
CA GLY A 404 1.58 12.13 -4.71
C GLY A 404 0.90 12.47 -3.38
N GLN A 405 0.48 13.73 -3.20
CA GLN A 405 -0.21 14.20 -2.00
C GLN A 405 -1.47 15.00 -2.34
N THR A 406 -1.40 15.89 -3.34
CA THR A 406 -2.57 16.62 -3.82
C THR A 406 -3.58 15.65 -4.42
N LYS A 407 -4.84 15.68 -3.95
CA LYS A 407 -5.92 14.86 -4.54
C LYS A 407 -6.44 15.50 -5.82
N ARG A 408 -6.83 14.66 -6.78
CA ARG A 408 -7.42 15.08 -8.07
C ARG A 408 -8.63 15.99 -7.89
N GLU A 409 -9.55 15.59 -7.02
CA GLU A 409 -10.76 16.37 -6.70
C GLU A 409 -10.43 17.74 -6.10
N GLN A 410 -9.45 17.80 -5.18
CA GLN A 410 -9.01 19.05 -4.57
C GLN A 410 -8.46 20.01 -5.63
N LEU A 411 -7.61 19.51 -6.52
CA LEU A 411 -7.06 20.32 -7.60
C LEU A 411 -8.16 20.79 -8.57
N SER A 412 -9.07 19.90 -8.94
CA SER A 412 -10.21 20.24 -9.81
C SER A 412 -11.08 21.33 -9.20
N HIS A 413 -11.38 21.25 -7.90
CA HIS A 413 -12.18 22.27 -7.20
C HIS A 413 -11.43 23.60 -7.12
N ALA A 414 -10.13 23.58 -6.83
CA ALA A 414 -9.30 24.79 -6.78
C ALA A 414 -9.26 25.50 -8.15
N VAL A 415 -9.06 24.74 -9.23
CA VAL A 415 -9.11 25.26 -10.61
C VAL A 415 -10.51 25.78 -10.94
N GLY A 416 -11.57 25.11 -10.49
CA GLY A 416 -12.95 25.58 -10.61
C GLY A 416 -13.13 26.96 -9.97
N SER A 417 -12.66 27.15 -8.73
CA SER A 417 -12.75 28.45 -8.04
C SER A 417 -12.01 29.58 -8.77
N LEU A 418 -10.90 29.28 -9.45
CA LEU A 418 -10.19 30.26 -10.29
C LEU A 418 -10.99 30.61 -11.55
N LYS A 419 -11.62 29.62 -12.18
CA LYS A 419 -12.49 29.82 -13.35
C LYS A 419 -13.73 30.65 -12.99
N ASP A 420 -14.34 30.40 -11.84
CA ASP A 420 -15.54 31.11 -11.37
C ASP A 420 -15.31 32.62 -11.19
N VAL A 421 -14.09 33.01 -10.80
CA VAL A 421 -13.70 34.42 -10.67
C VAL A 421 -13.08 35.01 -11.95
N GLY A 422 -13.02 34.23 -13.03
CA GLY A 422 -12.46 34.65 -14.32
C GLY A 422 -10.93 34.79 -14.34
N ALA A 423 -10.22 34.18 -13.40
CA ALA A 423 -8.76 34.24 -13.35
C ALA A 423 -8.10 33.29 -14.36
N ALA A 424 -7.12 33.80 -15.11
CA ALA A 424 -6.34 32.98 -16.03
C ALA A 424 -5.35 32.08 -15.26
N VAL A 425 -5.42 30.77 -15.47
CA VAL A 425 -4.39 29.84 -14.98
C VAL A 425 -3.24 29.86 -16.00
N LEU A 426 -2.08 30.38 -15.60
CA LEU A 426 -0.90 30.49 -16.45
C LEU A 426 -0.22 29.12 -16.63
N GLY A 427 -0.34 28.27 -15.62
CA GLY A 427 0.09 26.88 -15.68
C GLY A 427 0.26 26.28 -14.29
N ALA A 428 0.75 25.04 -14.26
CA ALA A 428 0.89 24.27 -13.03
C ALA A 428 2.35 23.91 -12.74
N VAL A 429 2.70 23.81 -11.46
CA VAL A 429 4.02 23.38 -10.99
C VAL A 429 3.87 22.20 -10.05
N PHE A 430 4.60 21.12 -10.35
CA PHE A 430 4.73 20.01 -9.42
C PHE A 430 5.85 20.28 -8.42
N THR A 431 5.55 20.15 -7.13
CA THR A 431 6.55 20.28 -6.06
C THR A 431 6.83 18.96 -5.38
N MET A 432 8.00 18.92 -4.73
CA MET A 432 8.45 17.80 -3.90
C MET A 432 8.50 16.47 -4.66
N ILE A 433 8.88 16.52 -5.94
CA ILE A 433 9.05 15.29 -6.73
C ILE A 433 10.18 14.47 -6.11
N PRO A 434 9.98 13.17 -5.84
CA PRO A 434 11.03 12.31 -5.30
C PRO A 434 12.27 12.35 -6.20
N ALA A 435 13.42 12.73 -5.65
CA ALA A 435 14.69 12.76 -6.38
C ALA A 435 15.28 11.35 -6.65
N ARG A 436 14.81 10.33 -5.91
CA ARG A 436 15.22 8.92 -6.03
C ARG A 436 14.01 8.01 -5.88
N GLY A 437 14.00 6.89 -6.60
CA GLY A 437 13.00 5.83 -6.50
C GLY A 437 12.31 5.51 -7.83
N PRO A 438 11.37 4.54 -7.85
CA PRO A 438 10.66 4.14 -9.07
C PRO A 438 9.92 5.32 -9.73
N ASP A 439 9.34 6.19 -8.90
CA ASP A 439 8.62 7.38 -9.36
C ASP A 439 9.56 8.44 -9.97
N SER A 440 10.84 8.49 -9.56
CA SER A 440 11.84 9.40 -10.15
C SER A 440 12.32 8.91 -11.52
N TYR A 441 12.43 7.59 -11.72
CA TYR A 441 12.83 6.98 -13.00
C TYR A 441 11.76 7.14 -14.08
N SER A 442 10.49 6.87 -13.75
CA SER A 442 9.34 7.11 -14.64
C SER A 442 9.29 8.56 -15.12
N TYR A 443 9.56 9.49 -14.20
CA TYR A 443 9.49 10.91 -14.47
C TYR A 443 10.67 11.42 -15.29
N ASN A 444 11.91 11.08 -14.93
CA ASN A 444 13.11 11.46 -15.67
C ASN A 444 13.10 10.91 -17.11
N TYR A 445 12.60 9.69 -17.33
CA TYR A 445 12.52 9.11 -18.69
C TYR A 445 11.47 9.80 -19.56
N SER A 446 10.33 10.22 -18.97
CA SER A 446 9.32 11.01 -19.70
C SER A 446 9.80 12.42 -20.04
N TYR A 447 10.62 13.02 -19.16
CA TYR A 447 11.14 14.37 -19.34
C TYR A 447 12.29 14.42 -20.38
N TYR A 448 13.13 13.39 -20.46
CA TYR A 448 14.17 13.29 -21.50
C TYR A 448 13.68 12.66 -22.82
N GLY A 449 12.72 11.73 -22.80
CA GLY A 449 12.23 11.08 -24.02
C GLY A 449 11.40 11.99 -24.94
N GLN A 450 10.84 13.09 -24.42
CA GLN A 450 10.01 14.00 -25.21
C GLN A 450 10.80 15.06 -25.98
N SER A 451 12.05 15.36 -25.58
CA SER A 451 12.92 16.31 -26.31
C SER A 451 13.50 15.71 -27.59
N GLU A 452 13.71 14.40 -27.67
CA GLU A 452 14.19 13.73 -28.89
C GLU A 452 13.08 13.55 -29.95
N SER A 453 11.84 13.24 -29.54
CA SER A 453 10.76 12.89 -30.50
C SER A 453 10.22 14.06 -31.33
N LYS A 454 10.40 15.31 -30.89
CA LYS A 454 9.99 16.50 -31.66
C LYS A 454 11.07 17.02 -32.62
N SER A 455 12.33 16.60 -32.46
CA SER A 455 13.44 17.02 -33.32
C SER A 455 13.50 16.25 -34.65
N ASP A 456 12.97 15.02 -34.69
CA ASP A 456 13.14 14.11 -35.83
C ASP A 456 12.02 14.20 -36.90
N LYS A 457 10.97 14.99 -36.65
CA LYS A 457 9.86 15.18 -37.61
C LYS A 457 9.96 16.42 -38.49
N SER A 458 10.93 17.32 -38.29
CA SER A 458 11.11 18.51 -39.15
C SER A 458 12.25 18.40 -40.17
N ARG A 459 12.94 17.24 -40.25
CA ARG A 459 14.06 17.01 -41.19
C ARG A 459 13.76 16.10 -42.38
N ARG A 460 12.49 15.81 -42.64
CA ARG A 460 12.03 15.14 -43.86
C ARG A 460 10.90 15.95 -44.50
N GLY A 461 11.29 17.03 -45.17
CA GLY A 461 10.49 17.80 -46.11
C GLY A 461 11.34 18.06 -47.33
#